data_AF-A0A1V2N7U0-F1
#
_entry.id   AF-A0A1V2N7U0-F1
#
_cell.length_a   1.000
_cell.length_b   1.000
_cell.length_c   1.000
_cell.angle_alpha   90.00
_cell.angle_beta   90.00
_cell.angle_gamma   90.00
#
_symmetry.space_group_name_H-M   'P 1'
#
loop_
_entity.id
_entity.type
_entity.pdbx_description
1 polymer ?
#
loop_
_entity_poly.entity_id
_entity_poly.type
_entity_poly.pdbx_seq_one_letter_code
_entity_poly.pdbx_strand_id
1 'polypeptide(L)'
;MTTKLTSLELFAGCGGLSLGLEESGISPMLLLDCDYDSCKTLSLNRPQWNVVHDTVENFAMSNLLKYNTVDIISAGFPCQPFSFAGKKRGFQDERGSAFFYFLKIVQKINPNVILLENVKGIVTHDKGKTLLSILAQLDKLNYEVNYKILNAWHYNIGQKRERAFFIGMENINGSILWKGDWR
;
A
#
# COMPACT_ATOMS: atom_id res chain seq x y z
N MET A 1 -28.86 0.68 4.00
CA MET A 1 -27.83 -0.33 3.66
C MET A 1 -26.49 0.34 3.84
N THR A 2 -25.66 -0.11 4.77
CA THR A 2 -24.27 0.35 4.88
C THR A 2 -23.53 -0.12 3.63
N THR A 3 -23.01 0.82 2.84
CA THR A 3 -22.16 0.52 1.69
C THR A 3 -20.92 -0.22 2.18
N LYS A 4 -20.63 -1.39 1.59
CA LYS A 4 -19.46 -2.19 1.96
C LYS A 4 -18.21 -1.53 1.39
N LEU A 5 -17.25 -1.21 2.25
CA LEU A 5 -15.96 -0.64 1.84
C LEU A 5 -15.23 -1.58 0.89
N THR A 6 -14.48 -1.01 -0.05
CA THR A 6 -13.73 -1.75 -1.07
C THR A 6 -12.24 -1.45 -1.02
N SER A 7 -11.43 -2.42 -1.46
CA SER A 7 -9.97 -2.28 -1.51
C SER A 7 -9.38 -2.71 -2.84
N LEU A 8 -8.28 -2.06 -3.21
CA LEU A 8 -7.39 -2.45 -4.29
C LEU A 8 -6.01 -2.71 -3.68
N GLU A 9 -5.51 -3.94 -3.81
CA GLU A 9 -4.18 -4.30 -3.32
C GLU A 9 -3.17 -4.33 -4.47
N LEU A 10 -2.07 -3.60 -4.29
CA LEU A 10 -0.90 -3.62 -5.15
C LEU A 10 0.21 -4.44 -4.48
N PHE A 11 0.96 -5.22 -5.26
CA PHE A 11 1.98 -6.13 -4.72
C PHE A 11 1.36 -7.18 -3.79
N ALA A 12 0.26 -7.79 -4.24
CA ALA A 12 -0.61 -8.61 -3.40
C ALA A 12 0.07 -9.88 -2.85
N GLY A 13 1.12 -10.37 -3.51
CA GLY A 13 1.73 -11.67 -3.23
C GLY A 13 0.66 -12.76 -3.14
N CYS A 14 0.69 -13.55 -2.08
CA CYS A 14 -0.32 -14.58 -1.83
C CYS A 14 -1.61 -14.08 -1.12
N GLY A 15 -1.79 -12.77 -0.95
CA GLY A 15 -3.05 -12.18 -0.48
C GLY A 15 -3.25 -12.06 1.02
N GLY A 16 -2.18 -12.15 1.81
CA GLY A 16 -2.29 -12.09 3.27
C GLY A 16 -2.92 -10.78 3.78
N LEU A 17 -2.63 -9.65 3.14
CA LEU A 17 -3.19 -8.35 3.52
C LEU A 17 -4.65 -8.24 3.08
N SER A 18 -4.98 -8.56 1.83
CA SER A 18 -6.38 -8.65 1.35
C SER A 18 -7.24 -9.57 2.20
N LEU A 19 -6.71 -10.70 2.66
CA LEU A 19 -7.45 -11.61 3.53
C LEU A 19 -7.81 -10.93 4.86
N GLY A 20 -6.86 -10.24 5.49
CA GLY A 20 -7.13 -9.48 6.71
C GLY A 20 -8.14 -8.34 6.51
N LEU A 21 -8.11 -7.68 5.35
CA LEU A 21 -9.09 -6.65 4.97
C LEU A 21 -10.49 -7.26 4.75
N GLU A 22 -10.57 -8.40 4.04
CA GLU A 22 -11.81 -9.17 3.82
C GLU A 22 -12.44 -9.58 5.15
N GLU A 23 -11.66 -10.15 6.06
CA GLU A 23 -12.10 -10.55 7.41
C GLU A 23 -12.53 -9.35 8.26
N SER A 24 -12.00 -8.16 7.98
CA SER A 24 -12.41 -6.89 8.61
C SER A 24 -13.66 -6.27 7.97
N GLY A 25 -14.26 -6.92 6.96
CA GLY A 25 -15.47 -6.47 6.28
C GLY A 25 -15.25 -5.63 5.02
N ILE A 26 -14.00 -5.47 4.56
CA ILE A 26 -13.65 -4.69 3.37
C ILE A 26 -13.52 -5.63 2.17
N SER A 27 -14.33 -5.42 1.13
CA SER A 27 -14.31 -6.26 -0.06
C SER A 27 -13.08 -6.01 -0.94
N PRO A 28 -12.32 -7.02 -1.34
CA PRO A 28 -11.28 -6.85 -2.36
C PRO A 28 -11.93 -6.67 -3.75
N MET A 29 -11.67 -5.52 -4.37
CA MET A 29 -12.11 -5.19 -5.73
C MET A 29 -11.11 -5.66 -6.78
N LEU A 30 -9.81 -5.57 -6.48
CA LEU A 30 -8.72 -6.00 -7.36
C LEU A 30 -7.47 -6.31 -6.54
N LEU A 31 -6.78 -7.39 -6.91
CA LEU A 31 -5.44 -7.70 -6.42
C LEU A 31 -4.48 -7.73 -7.62
N LEU A 32 -3.43 -6.92 -7.57
CA LEU A 32 -2.40 -6.83 -8.60
C LEU A 32 -1.10 -7.45 -8.08
N ASP A 33 -0.55 -8.40 -8.83
CA ASP A 33 0.81 -8.88 -8.61
C ASP A 33 1.50 -9.24 -9.94
N CYS A 34 2.82 -9.15 -9.98
CA CYS A 34 3.60 -9.50 -11.17
C CYS A 34 4.21 -10.90 -11.09
N ASP A 35 4.09 -11.58 -9.95
CA ASP A 35 4.50 -12.97 -9.76
C ASP A 35 3.36 -13.92 -10.13
N TYR A 36 3.63 -14.79 -11.11
CA TYR A 36 2.66 -15.73 -11.64
C TYR A 36 2.17 -16.73 -10.58
N ASP A 37 3.07 -17.26 -9.76
CA ASP A 37 2.72 -18.29 -8.76
C ASP A 37 1.89 -17.71 -7.62
N SER A 38 2.16 -16.48 -7.22
CA SER A 38 1.35 -15.69 -6.30
C SER A 38 -0.06 -15.48 -6.84
N CYS A 39 -0.19 -15.00 -8.07
CA CYS A 39 -1.49 -14.81 -8.74
C CYS A 39 -2.26 -16.13 -8.86
N LYS A 40 -1.58 -17.22 -9.24
CA LYS A 40 -2.18 -18.55 -9.34
C LYS A 40 -2.67 -19.04 -7.98
N THR A 41 -1.89 -18.84 -6.91
CA THR A 41 -2.28 -19.18 -5.54
C THR A 41 -3.52 -18.42 -5.11
N LEU A 42 -3.57 -17.11 -5.36
CA LEU A 42 -4.74 -16.27 -5.09
C LEU A 42 -6.00 -16.79 -5.78
N SER A 43 -5.94 -16.97 -7.10
CA SER A 43 -7.09 -17.40 -7.90
C SER A 43 -7.60 -18.79 -7.53
N LEU A 44 -6.72 -19.69 -7.08
CA LEU A 44 -7.11 -21.02 -6.61
C LEU A 44 -7.82 -20.99 -5.25
N ASN A 45 -7.36 -20.15 -4.32
CA ASN A 45 -7.90 -20.10 -2.96
C ASN A 45 -9.10 -19.14 -2.83
N ARG A 46 -9.24 -18.19 -3.76
CA ARG A 46 -10.26 -17.15 -3.80
C ARG A 46 -10.75 -16.92 -5.24
N PRO A 47 -11.47 -17.87 -5.84
CA PRO A 47 -11.90 -17.79 -7.25
C PRO A 47 -12.82 -16.61 -7.56
N GLN A 48 -13.46 -16.03 -6.55
CA GLN A 48 -14.29 -14.83 -6.66
C GLN A 48 -13.50 -13.52 -6.63
N TRP A 49 -12.22 -13.54 -6.23
CA TRP A 49 -11.38 -12.36 -6.24
C TRP A 49 -10.91 -12.04 -7.66
N ASN A 50 -10.90 -10.77 -8.00
CA ASN A 50 -10.39 -10.29 -9.27
C ASN A 50 -8.86 -10.13 -9.19
N VAL A 51 -8.13 -11.16 -9.59
CA VAL A 51 -6.66 -11.20 -9.58
C VAL A 51 -6.12 -10.82 -10.95
N VAL A 52 -5.23 -9.83 -11.00
CA VAL A 52 -4.57 -9.37 -12.21
C VAL A 52 -3.08 -9.67 -12.12
N HIS A 53 -2.59 -10.49 -13.05
CA HIS A 53 -1.17 -10.77 -13.23
C HIS A 53 -0.56 -9.74 -14.16
N ASP A 54 -0.03 -8.65 -13.60
CA ASP A 54 0.65 -7.59 -14.35
C ASP A 54 1.58 -6.77 -13.42
N THR A 55 2.47 -5.99 -14.01
CA THR A 55 3.34 -5.09 -13.26
C THR A 55 2.59 -3.83 -12.80
N VAL A 56 3.01 -3.28 -11.67
CA VAL A 56 2.52 -1.97 -11.20
C VAL A 56 2.78 -0.85 -12.22
N GLU A 57 3.83 -0.97 -13.02
CA GLU A 57 4.18 -0.03 -14.09
C GLU A 57 3.13 -0.03 -15.21
N ASN A 58 2.84 -1.21 -15.78
CA ASN A 58 1.82 -1.36 -16.80
C ASN A 58 0.45 -0.93 -16.28
N PHE A 59 0.11 -1.34 -15.05
CA PHE A 59 -1.15 -0.96 -14.41
C PHE A 59 -1.26 0.56 -14.23
N ALA A 60 -0.19 1.22 -13.80
CA ALA A 60 -0.15 2.68 -13.67
C ALA A 60 -0.34 3.42 -15.01
N MET A 61 -0.02 2.79 -16.14
CA MET A 61 -0.22 3.35 -17.49
C MET A 61 -1.60 3.05 -18.08
N SER A 62 -2.37 2.15 -17.47
CA SER A 62 -3.71 1.77 -17.92
C SER A 62 -4.80 2.80 -17.59
N ASN A 63 -6.02 2.57 -18.08
CA ASN A 63 -7.19 3.35 -17.70
C ASN A 63 -7.73 2.89 -16.34
N LEU A 64 -7.50 3.72 -15.32
CA LEU A 64 -7.87 3.44 -13.93
C LEU A 64 -9.20 4.06 -13.49
N LEU A 65 -9.92 4.77 -14.38
CA LEU A 65 -11.16 5.48 -14.02
C LEU A 65 -12.24 4.56 -13.45
N LYS A 66 -12.26 3.28 -13.84
CA LYS A 66 -13.19 2.28 -13.28
C LYS A 66 -12.95 1.95 -11.80
N TYR A 67 -11.84 2.38 -11.23
CA TYR A 67 -11.48 2.15 -9.82
C TYR A 67 -11.58 3.41 -8.96
N ASN A 68 -12.05 4.54 -9.49
CA ASN A 68 -12.17 5.82 -8.76
C ASN A 68 -13.18 5.81 -7.60
N THR A 69 -13.88 4.70 -7.40
CA THR A 69 -14.80 4.46 -6.28
C THR A 69 -14.18 3.61 -5.18
N VAL A 70 -12.92 3.17 -5.33
CA VAL A 70 -12.27 2.34 -4.31
C VAL A 70 -11.98 3.16 -3.06
N ASP A 71 -12.34 2.60 -1.90
CA ASP A 71 -12.15 3.31 -0.64
C ASP A 71 -10.71 3.24 -0.15
N ILE A 72 -10.05 2.10 -0.39
CA ILE A 72 -8.73 1.80 0.15
C ILE A 72 -7.78 1.31 -0.95
N ILE A 73 -6.59 1.91 -1.05
CA ILE A 73 -5.46 1.27 -1.75
C ILE A 73 -4.50 0.72 -0.70
N SER A 74 -4.18 -0.57 -0.81
CA SER A 74 -3.20 -1.23 0.06
C SER A 74 -1.98 -1.69 -0.72
N ALA A 75 -0.79 -1.66 -0.11
CA ALA A 75 0.44 -2.07 -0.77
C ALA A 75 1.55 -2.57 0.17
N GLY A 76 2.07 -3.77 -0.12
CA GLY A 76 3.30 -4.33 0.47
C GLY A 76 4.52 -4.12 -0.44
N PHE A 77 4.86 -2.88 -0.74
CA PHE A 77 5.85 -2.56 -1.80
C PHE A 77 7.29 -3.01 -1.46
N PRO A 78 8.11 -3.37 -2.46
CA PRO A 78 9.50 -3.77 -2.22
C PRO A 78 10.35 -2.60 -1.70
N CYS A 79 11.12 -2.84 -0.63
CA CYS A 79 11.94 -1.84 0.09
C CYS A 79 13.20 -1.35 -0.70
N GLN A 80 13.54 -1.99 -1.82
CA GLN A 80 14.80 -1.76 -2.55
C GLN A 80 15.01 -0.36 -3.20
N PRO A 81 13.99 0.42 -3.62
CA PRO A 81 14.22 1.61 -4.45
C PRO A 81 14.80 2.83 -3.71
N PHE A 82 14.67 2.91 -2.39
CA PHE A 82 15.07 4.12 -1.64
C PHE A 82 16.58 4.28 -1.48
N SER A 83 17.35 3.22 -1.73
CA SER A 83 18.83 3.26 -1.70
C SER A 83 19.43 3.99 -2.92
N PHE A 84 18.73 4.01 -4.06
CA PHE A 84 19.22 4.65 -5.29
C PHE A 84 18.95 6.16 -5.33
N ALA A 85 17.84 6.63 -4.76
CA ALA A 85 17.51 8.07 -4.68
C ALA A 85 18.53 8.88 -3.84
N GLY A 86 19.28 8.23 -2.95
CA GLY A 86 20.33 8.86 -2.13
C GLY A 86 21.64 9.13 -2.86
N LYS A 87 21.92 8.47 -3.99
CA LYS A 87 23.16 8.67 -4.77
C LYS A 87 23.04 9.80 -5.79
N LYS A 88 22.81 11.04 -5.30
CA LYS A 88 23.10 12.32 -5.99
C LYS A 88 22.72 12.46 -7.49
N ARG A 89 21.75 11.70 -7.97
CA ARG A 89 20.92 12.05 -9.13
C ARG A 89 19.53 12.10 -8.55
N GLY A 90 18.97 13.30 -8.45
CA GLY A 90 17.71 13.53 -7.75
C GLY A 90 16.55 12.72 -8.32
N PHE A 91 15.34 13.14 -7.96
CA PHE A 91 14.05 12.66 -8.45
C PHE A 91 13.85 12.62 -10.00
N GLN A 92 14.92 12.72 -10.80
CA GLN A 92 14.95 12.66 -12.26
C GLN A 92 15.21 11.26 -12.84
N ASP A 93 15.53 10.24 -12.04
CA ASP A 93 15.36 8.86 -12.55
C ASP A 93 13.91 8.44 -12.34
N GLU A 94 13.04 8.97 -13.22
CA GLU A 94 11.62 8.64 -13.32
C GLU A 94 11.37 7.16 -13.68
N ARG A 95 12.44 6.38 -13.84
CA ARG A 95 12.44 4.98 -14.24
C ARG A 95 12.82 4.10 -13.05
N GLY A 96 11.88 3.28 -12.59
CA GLY A 96 12.21 1.99 -11.95
C GLY A 96 11.95 1.84 -10.45
N SER A 97 11.38 2.83 -9.76
CA SER A 97 10.94 2.65 -8.38
C SER A 97 9.45 2.29 -8.37
N ALA A 98 9.13 1.06 -7.96
CA ALA A 98 7.76 0.56 -7.82
C ALA A 98 6.86 1.50 -6.98
N PHE A 99 7.47 2.25 -6.05
CA PHE A 99 6.80 3.26 -5.24
C PHE A 99 6.32 4.47 -6.07
N PHE A 100 7.04 4.90 -7.11
CA PHE A 100 6.54 6.00 -7.97
C PHE A 100 5.33 5.59 -8.80
N TYR A 101 5.31 4.36 -9.32
CA TYR A 101 4.12 3.84 -10.01
C TYR A 101 2.93 3.70 -9.06
N PHE A 102 3.18 3.27 -7.82
CA PHE A 102 2.19 3.33 -6.75
C PHE A 102 1.63 4.75 -6.55
N LEU A 103 2.49 5.77 -6.43
CA LEU A 103 2.04 7.16 -6.28
C LEU A 103 1.22 7.64 -7.49
N LYS A 104 1.60 7.27 -8.72
CA LYS A 104 0.82 7.57 -9.93
C LYS A 104 -0.57 6.91 -9.90
N ILE A 105 -0.67 5.68 -9.41
CA ILE A 105 -1.95 4.98 -9.25
C ILE A 105 -2.82 5.67 -8.21
N VAL A 106 -2.26 5.98 -7.04
CA VAL A 106 -2.96 6.75 -5.98
C VAL A 106 -3.46 8.08 -6.52
N GLN A 107 -2.63 8.84 -7.24
CA GLN A 107 -3.03 10.13 -7.81
C GLN A 107 -4.19 10.01 -8.82
N LYS A 108 -4.22 8.93 -9.61
CA LYS A 108 -5.27 8.71 -10.61
C LYS A 108 -6.59 8.22 -9.99
N ILE A 109 -6.50 7.40 -8.95
CA ILE A 109 -7.65 6.76 -8.31
C ILE A 109 -8.24 7.62 -7.19
N ASN A 110 -7.38 8.33 -6.45
CA ASN A 110 -7.69 9.17 -5.30
C ASN A 110 -8.53 8.46 -4.23
N PRO A 111 -8.03 7.37 -3.61
CA PRO A 111 -8.76 6.64 -2.57
C PRO A 111 -8.91 7.44 -1.28
N ASN A 112 -9.91 7.14 -0.47
CA ASN A 112 -10.07 7.77 0.86
C ASN A 112 -8.93 7.39 1.82
N VAL A 113 -8.43 6.15 1.73
CA VAL A 113 -7.42 5.58 2.62
C VAL A 113 -6.30 4.88 1.85
N ILE A 114 -5.09 5.04 2.34
CA ILE A 114 -3.90 4.30 1.91
C ILE A 114 -3.41 3.44 3.07
N LEU A 115 -3.15 2.17 2.81
CA LEU A 115 -2.54 1.23 3.76
C LEU A 115 -1.23 0.69 3.20
N LEU A 116 -0.10 1.03 3.81
CA LEU A 116 1.20 0.50 3.41
C LEU A 116 1.75 -0.44 4.47
N GLU A 117 2.33 -1.56 4.04
CA GLU A 117 3.11 -2.46 4.88
C GLU A 117 4.57 -2.47 4.41
N ASN A 118 5.49 -2.51 5.36
CA ASN A 118 6.89 -2.81 5.07
C ASN A 118 7.62 -3.44 6.25
N VAL A 119 8.87 -3.86 6.04
CA VAL A 119 9.76 -4.31 7.11
C VAL A 119 9.99 -3.21 8.13
N LYS A 120 10.15 -3.54 9.42
CA LYS A 120 10.40 -2.53 10.47
C LYS A 120 11.56 -1.59 10.15
N GLY A 121 12.58 -2.08 9.44
CA GLY A 121 13.79 -1.32 9.11
C GLY A 121 13.53 -0.10 8.22
N ILE A 122 12.38 -0.04 7.51
CA ILE A 122 12.01 1.09 6.64
C ILE A 122 12.04 2.43 7.40
N VAL A 123 11.68 2.42 8.69
CA VAL A 123 11.57 3.64 9.51
C VAL A 123 12.94 4.21 9.90
N THR A 124 13.96 3.35 9.97
CA THR A 124 15.35 3.72 10.32
C THR A 124 16.27 3.77 9.11
N HIS A 125 15.81 3.30 7.94
CA HIS A 125 16.61 3.20 6.73
C HIS A 125 17.12 4.57 6.28
N ASP A 126 18.38 4.63 5.83
CA ASP A 126 19.11 5.87 5.46
C ASP A 126 18.94 6.98 6.52
N LYS A 127 19.12 6.62 7.81
CA LYS A 127 18.97 7.53 8.96
C LYS A 127 17.59 8.20 9.02
N GLY A 128 16.54 7.48 8.62
CA GLY A 128 15.15 7.96 8.60
C GLY A 128 14.75 8.74 7.34
N LYS A 129 15.66 8.98 6.39
CA LYS A 129 15.32 9.72 5.16
C LYS A 129 14.29 9.00 4.29
N THR A 130 14.28 7.67 4.30
CA THR A 130 13.28 6.88 3.56
C THR A 130 11.88 7.12 4.10
N LEU A 131 11.71 7.07 5.42
CA LEU A 131 10.46 7.42 6.08
C LEU A 131 10.00 8.83 5.70
N LEU A 132 10.88 9.83 5.88
CA LEU A 132 10.57 11.22 5.55
C LEU A 132 10.18 11.39 4.08
N SER A 133 10.84 10.67 3.17
CA SER A 133 10.49 10.70 1.74
C SER A 133 9.14 10.07 1.46
N ILE A 134 8.75 8.98 2.14
CA ILE A 134 7.42 8.36 1.97
C ILE A 134 6.35 9.36 2.42
N LEU A 135 6.51 9.91 3.63
CA LEU A 135 5.57 10.88 4.20
C LEU A 135 5.44 12.12 3.30
N ALA A 136 6.56 12.69 2.85
CA ALA A 136 6.55 13.88 2.00
C ALA A 136 5.95 13.65 0.60
N GLN A 137 5.98 12.42 0.06
CA GLN A 137 5.35 12.12 -1.22
C GLN A 137 3.84 11.91 -1.08
N LEU A 138 3.38 11.33 0.02
CA LEU A 138 1.96 11.16 0.31
C LEU A 138 1.30 12.49 0.71
N ASP A 139 2.02 13.34 1.44
CA ASP A 139 1.59 14.71 1.77
C ASP A 139 1.33 15.55 0.50
N LYS A 140 2.20 15.43 -0.52
CA LYS A 140 1.99 16.06 -1.84
C LYS A 140 0.73 15.57 -2.57
N LEU A 141 0.24 14.39 -2.22
CA LEU A 141 -1.02 13.83 -2.73
C LEU A 141 -2.20 14.12 -1.80
N ASN A 142 -2.03 15.03 -0.82
CA ASN A 142 -3.06 15.42 0.14
C ASN A 142 -3.47 14.32 1.14
N TYR A 143 -2.53 13.44 1.52
CA TYR A 143 -2.74 12.43 2.56
C TYR A 143 -1.99 12.77 3.85
N GLU A 144 -2.72 12.81 4.97
CA GLU A 144 -2.13 12.81 6.30
C GLU A 144 -1.78 11.37 6.68
N VAL A 145 -0.51 11.11 7.02
CA VAL A 145 0.00 9.76 7.22
C VAL A 145 0.58 9.59 8.61
N ASN A 146 0.05 8.62 9.34
CA ASN A 146 0.65 8.12 10.58
C ASN A 146 1.10 6.67 10.42
N TYR A 147 2.00 6.23 11.29
CA TYR A 147 2.52 4.86 11.20
C TYR A 147 2.76 4.21 12.57
N LYS A 148 2.84 2.88 12.56
CA LYS A 148 3.13 2.08 13.74
C LYS A 148 3.91 0.82 13.40
N ILE A 149 4.81 0.41 14.31
CA ILE A 149 5.45 -0.91 14.23
C ILE A 149 4.62 -1.88 15.05
N LEU A 150 4.13 -2.94 14.40
CA LEU A 150 3.34 -3.99 15.02
C LEU A 150 4.10 -5.32 14.96
N ASN A 151 3.96 -6.14 16.00
CA ASN A 151 4.53 -7.48 16.06
C ASN A 151 3.40 -8.51 16.01
N ALA A 152 3.46 -9.44 15.05
CA ALA A 152 2.47 -10.52 14.90
C ALA A 152 2.25 -11.34 16.18
N TRP A 153 3.27 -11.44 17.05
CA TRP A 153 3.17 -12.05 18.38
C TRP A 153 2.04 -11.47 19.24
N HIS A 154 1.76 -10.17 19.11
CA HIS A 154 0.69 -9.51 19.86
C HIS A 154 -0.71 -9.75 19.27
N TYR A 155 -0.80 -10.50 18.17
CA TYR A 155 -2.03 -10.81 17.44
C TYR A 155 -2.26 -12.32 17.34
N ASN A 156 -1.88 -13.06 18.39
CA ASN A 156 -2.07 -14.51 18.53
C ASN A 156 -1.36 -15.37 17.47
N ILE A 157 -0.34 -14.82 16.80
CA ILE A 157 0.52 -15.59 15.90
C ILE A 157 1.82 -15.91 16.64
N GLY A 158 2.19 -17.19 16.72
CA GLY A 158 3.43 -17.67 17.34
C GLY A 158 4.70 -17.31 16.57
N GLN A 159 4.80 -16.10 16.04
CA GLN A 159 5.89 -15.62 15.20
C GLN A 159 6.33 -14.22 15.63
N LYS A 160 7.64 -14.06 15.87
CA LYS A 160 8.25 -12.73 16.02
C LYS A 160 8.41 -12.10 14.64
N ARG A 161 7.41 -11.33 14.22
CA ARG A 161 7.40 -10.63 12.94
C ARG A 161 6.97 -9.19 13.14
N GLU A 162 7.95 -8.30 13.15
CA GLU A 162 7.73 -6.86 13.26
C GLU A 162 7.59 -6.23 11.87
N ARG A 163 6.55 -5.43 11.68
CA ARG A 163 6.23 -4.73 10.45
C ARG A 163 5.79 -3.30 10.71
N ALA A 164 6.23 -2.40 9.85
CA ALA A 164 5.77 -1.02 9.83
C ALA A 164 4.49 -0.96 9.00
N PHE A 165 3.43 -0.41 9.60
CA PHE A 165 2.17 -0.13 8.94
C PHE A 165 1.98 1.37 8.88
N PHE A 166 1.70 1.90 7.70
CA PHE A 166 1.36 3.30 7.46
C PHE A 166 -0.10 3.39 7.07
N ILE A 167 -0.81 4.31 7.68
CA ILE A 167 -2.18 4.67 7.31
C ILE A 167 -2.13 6.10 6.80
N GLY A 168 -2.51 6.30 5.55
CA GLY A 168 -2.75 7.61 4.96
C GLY A 168 -4.26 7.86 4.85
N MET A 169 -4.74 9.00 5.31
CA MET A 169 -6.12 9.42 5.13
C MET A 169 -6.15 10.69 4.28
N GLU A 170 -7.03 10.72 3.27
CA GLU A 170 -7.21 11.90 2.43
C GLU A 170 -7.69 13.09 3.28
N ASN A 171 -7.00 14.23 3.17
CA ASN A 171 -7.35 15.43 3.92
C ASN A 171 -8.49 16.19 3.22
N ILE A 172 -9.73 15.86 3.57
CA ILE A 172 -10.93 16.52 3.08
C ILE A 172 -11.36 17.61 4.08
N ASN A 173 -10.72 18.78 4.00
CA ASN A 173 -11.15 20.03 4.68
C ASN A 173 -11.26 19.97 6.22
N GLY A 174 -10.39 19.26 6.94
CA GLY A 174 -10.41 19.25 8.40
C GLY A 174 -9.30 18.43 9.06
N SER A 175 -9.17 18.56 10.38
CA SER A 175 -8.24 17.75 11.17
C SER A 175 -8.72 16.30 11.26
N ILE A 176 -7.86 15.36 10.88
CA ILE A 176 -8.15 13.93 11.02
C ILE A 176 -7.98 13.51 12.49
N LEU A 177 -9.03 12.93 13.07
CA LEU A 177 -9.01 12.44 14.45
C LEU A 177 -8.45 11.01 14.50
N TRP A 178 -7.16 10.89 14.76
CA TRP A 178 -6.51 9.61 15.00
C TRP A 178 -6.88 9.05 16.38
N LYS A 179 -7.55 7.90 16.41
CA LYS A 179 -7.81 7.17 17.65
C LYS A 179 -6.63 6.26 17.98
N GLY A 180 -6.10 6.40 19.19
CA GLY A 180 -5.01 5.59 19.72
C GLY A 180 -3.63 6.21 19.53
N ASP A 181 -2.61 5.51 20.02
CA ASP A 181 -1.22 5.95 19.96
C ASP A 181 -0.60 5.60 18.59
N TRP A 182 -0.77 6.54 17.66
CA TRP A 182 -0.15 6.59 16.34
C TRP A 182 0.96 7.64 16.34
N ARG A 183 2.05 7.38 15.61
CA ARG A 183 3.20 8.29 15.48
C ARG A 183 3.14 9.11 14.23
#